data_AF-A0A7X7DDU1-F1
#
_entry.id   AF-A0A7X7DDU1-F1
#
_cell.length_a   1.000
_cell.length_b   1.000
_cell.length_c   1.000
_cell.angle_alpha   90.00
_cell.angle_beta   90.00
_cell.angle_gamma   90.00
#
_symmetry.space_group_name_H-M   'P 1'
#
loop_
_entity.id
_entity.type
_entity.pdbx_description
1 polymer ?
#
loop_
_entity_poly.entity_id
_entity_poly.type
_entity_poly.pdbx_seq_one_letter_code
_entity_poly.pdbx_strand_id
1 'polypeptide(L)'
;MNTILLNRLLLLEQSGELSPQQRRRLDAELARSDSARQLRQELHTLARVLPPPAIHPAPDAALKIAARLRPPPEKPVVSCPPAWKPLLAAAAVLALLLGIRAFHATEAPPVLAVTAIAGEEEEWTDPLDADFTELETLLLAVAADIEFQITEF
;
A
#
# COMPACT_ATOMS: atom_id res chain seq x y z
N MET A 1 16.19 1.11 21.23
CA MET A 1 17.57 1.40 20.75
C MET A 1 18.47 1.98 21.85
N ASN A 2 19.80 1.91 21.73
CA ASN A 2 20.74 2.55 22.66
C ASN A 2 20.62 4.10 22.58
N THR A 3 20.65 4.79 23.71
CA THR A 3 20.42 6.25 23.82
C THR A 3 21.46 7.06 23.04
N ILE A 4 22.71 6.59 22.98
CA ILE A 4 23.79 7.23 22.22
C ILE A 4 23.50 7.21 20.72
N LEU A 5 23.02 6.07 20.21
CA LEU A 5 22.68 5.91 18.78
C LEU A 5 21.48 6.77 18.41
N LEU A 6 20.48 6.85 19.30
CA LEU A 6 19.31 7.72 19.11
C LEU A 6 19.70 9.19 19.04
N ASN A 7 20.54 9.67 19.96
CA ASN A 7 21.01 11.05 19.96
C ASN A 7 21.79 11.38 18.68
N ARG A 8 22.67 10.48 18.24
CA ARG A 8 23.39 10.65 16.97
C ARG A 8 22.44 10.77 15.78
N LEU A 9 21.43 9.92 15.70
CA LEU A 9 20.43 9.98 14.62
C LEU A 9 19.63 11.28 14.67
N LEU A 10 19.25 11.76 15.86
CA LEU A 10 18.52 13.02 16.00
C LEU A 10 19.37 14.25 15.62
N LEU A 11 20.67 14.24 15.93
CA LEU A 11 21.59 15.29 15.49
C LEU A 11 21.78 15.29 13.97
N LEU A 12 21.88 14.11 13.36
CA LEU A 12 21.93 13.98 11.90
C LEU A 12 20.64 14.44 11.22
N GLU A 13 19.51 14.34 11.92
CA GLU A 13 18.22 14.85 11.44
C GLU A 13 18.25 16.38 11.35
N GLN A 14 18.86 17.03 12.35
CA GLN A 14 19.01 18.48 12.39
C GLN A 14 20.00 19.01 11.36
N SER A 15 21.08 18.28 11.06
CA SER A 15 22.02 18.66 9.99
C SER A 15 21.49 18.35 8.58
N GLY A 16 20.48 17.48 8.46
CA GLY A 16 19.95 17.03 7.17
C GLY A 16 20.81 15.96 6.48
N GLU A 17 21.81 15.41 7.17
CA GLU A 17 22.75 14.40 6.64
C GLU A 17 22.25 12.96 6.81
N LEU A 18 20.96 12.81 7.06
CA LEU A 18 20.37 11.55 7.47
C LEU A 18 20.07 10.65 6.26
N SER A 19 20.66 9.45 6.24
CA SER A 19 20.46 8.52 5.12
C SER A 19 19.04 7.92 5.12
N PRO A 20 18.50 7.47 3.97
CA PRO A 20 17.15 6.91 3.91
C PRO A 20 16.93 5.72 4.85
N GLN A 21 17.96 4.87 5.03
CA GLN A 21 17.89 3.74 5.96
C GLN A 21 17.90 4.19 7.43
N GLN A 22 18.73 5.18 7.76
CA GLN A 22 18.78 5.78 9.09
C GLN A 22 17.45 6.44 9.44
N ARG A 23 16.77 7.04 8.46
CA ARG A 23 15.48 7.72 8.65
C ARG A 23 14.41 6.74 9.07
N ARG A 24 14.30 5.63 8.34
CA ARG A 24 13.36 4.55 8.69
C ARG A 24 13.61 3.98 10.09
N ARG A 25 14.88 3.84 10.49
CA ARG A 25 15.23 3.38 11.84
C ARG A 25 14.84 4.39 12.92
N LEU A 26 15.09 5.67 12.68
CA LEU A 26 14.68 6.76 13.59
C LEU A 26 13.16 6.84 13.69
N ASP A 27 12.44 6.80 12.56
CA ASP A 27 10.97 6.84 12.52
C ASP A 27 10.36 5.64 13.28
N ALA A 28 10.93 4.44 13.12
CA ALA A 28 10.48 3.25 13.85
C ALA A 28 10.67 3.38 15.37
N GLU A 29 11.77 3.99 15.82
CA GLU A 29 12.04 4.21 17.25
C GLU A 29 11.21 5.35 17.84
N LEU A 30 10.96 6.41 17.06
CA LEU A 30 10.04 7.48 17.43
C LEU A 30 8.58 7.01 17.51
N ALA A 31 8.19 6.03 16.71
CA ALA A 31 6.87 5.41 16.80
C ALA A 31 6.72 4.62 18.12
N ARG A 32 7.79 3.94 18.54
CA ARG A 32 7.80 3.02 19.69
C ARG A 32 8.03 3.70 21.04
N SER A 33 8.79 4.80 21.10
CA SER A 33 9.26 5.38 22.37
C SER A 33 8.84 6.84 22.57
N ASP A 34 8.13 7.11 23.67
CA ASP A 34 7.77 8.46 24.09
C ASP A 34 8.98 9.30 24.49
N SER A 35 9.99 8.71 25.14
CA SER A 35 11.19 9.43 25.54
C SER A 35 12.01 9.90 24.33
N ALA A 36 11.98 9.13 23.23
CA ALA A 36 12.60 9.55 21.97
C ALA A 36 11.87 10.74 21.33
N ARG A 37 10.54 10.77 21.41
CA ARG A 37 9.72 11.91 20.95
C ARG A 37 9.99 13.16 21.78
N GLN A 38 10.06 13.02 23.10
CA GLN A 38 10.36 14.13 24.01
C GLN A 38 11.74 14.72 23.73
N LEU A 39 12.77 13.88 23.61
CA LEU A 39 14.14 14.35 23.34
C LEU A 39 14.25 15.06 21.99
N ARG A 40 13.55 14.58 20.95
CA ARG A 40 13.45 15.29 19.64
C ARG A 40 12.82 16.67 19.80
N GLN A 41 11.76 16.76 20.60
CA GLN A 41 11.07 18.03 20.85
C GLN A 41 11.96 19.00 21.62
N GLU A 42 12.65 18.56 22.67
CA GLU A 42 13.63 19.36 23.41
C GLU A 42 14.72 19.92 22.50
N LEU A 43 15.35 19.06 21.69
CA LEU A 43 16.36 19.50 20.72
C LEU A 43 15.80 20.51 19.71
N HIS A 44 14.56 20.33 19.26
CA HIS A 44 13.94 21.28 18.35
C HIS A 44 13.61 22.61 19.02
N THR A 45 13.21 22.60 20.30
CA THR A 45 13.02 23.85 21.07
C THR A 45 14.32 24.62 21.23
N LEU A 46 15.43 23.93 21.52
CA LEU A 46 16.76 24.55 21.62
C LEU A 46 17.20 25.18 20.28
N ALA A 47 16.96 24.49 19.16
CA ALA A 47 17.28 25.02 17.84
C ALA A 47 16.49 26.31 17.51
N ARG A 48 15.26 26.48 18.03
CA ARG A 48 14.44 27.69 17.81
C ARG A 48 14.87 28.89 18.65
N VAL A 49 15.60 28.68 19.74
CA VAL A 49 16.11 29.79 20.57
C VAL A 49 17.16 30.59 19.79
N LEU A 50 17.87 29.95 18.86
CA LEU A 50 18.83 30.60 17.98
C LEU A 50 18.06 31.42 16.93
N PRO A 51 18.22 32.76 16.90
CA PRO A 51 17.58 33.57 15.88
C PRO A 51 18.12 33.16 14.50
N PRO A 52 17.24 32.97 13.50
CA PRO A 52 17.71 32.70 12.15
C PRO A 52 18.56 33.87 11.66
N PRO A 53 19.56 33.63 10.78
CA PRO A 53 20.28 34.72 10.15
C PRO A 53 19.28 35.65 9.46
N ALA A 54 19.49 36.96 9.59
CA ALA A 54 18.65 37.98 8.98
C ALA A 54 18.82 37.95 7.45
N ILE A 55 18.18 36.98 6.82
CA ILE A 55 18.06 36.87 5.37
C ILE A 55 16.79 37.63 5.01
N HIS A 56 16.93 38.73 4.28
CA HIS A 56 15.79 39.43 3.71
C HIS A 56 15.36 38.68 2.45
N PRO A 57 14.22 37.96 2.45
CA PRO A 57 13.72 37.34 1.23
C PRO A 57 13.36 38.43 0.23
N ALA A 58 13.48 38.11 -1.07
CA ALA A 58 13.03 39.03 -2.12
C ALA A 58 11.54 39.39 -1.91
N PRO A 59 11.13 40.66 -2.08
CA PRO A 59 9.79 41.13 -1.74
C PRO A 59 8.67 40.36 -2.47
N ASP A 60 8.95 39.88 -3.68
CA ASP A 60 7.98 39.15 -4.51
C ASP A 60 7.92 37.64 -4.22
N ALA A 61 8.83 37.11 -3.41
CA ALA A 61 8.93 35.67 -3.17
C ALA A 61 7.67 35.12 -2.49
N ALA A 62 7.13 35.85 -1.51
CA ALA A 62 5.90 35.46 -0.81
C ALA A 62 4.70 35.38 -1.75
N LEU A 63 4.55 36.34 -2.68
CA LEU A 63 3.46 36.35 -3.67
C LEU A 63 3.57 35.19 -4.65
N LYS A 64 4.79 34.87 -5.11
CA LYS A 64 5.04 33.72 -6.02
C LYS A 64 4.74 32.38 -5.34
N ILE A 65 5.09 32.22 -4.07
CA ILE A 65 4.80 31.02 -3.29
C ILE A 65 3.28 30.89 -3.07
N ALA A 66 2.61 31.97 -2.68
CA ALA A 66 1.17 31.99 -2.49
C ALA A 66 0.40 31.62 -3.78
N ALA A 67 0.88 32.09 -4.94
CA ALA A 67 0.30 31.73 -6.23
C ALA A 67 0.47 30.23 -6.56
N ARG A 68 1.59 29.61 -6.17
CA ARG A 68 1.85 28.16 -6.40
C ARG A 68 1.07 27.24 -5.47
N LEU A 69 0.82 27.69 -4.24
CA LEU A 69 0.07 26.91 -3.24
C LEU A 69 -1.44 26.97 -3.44
N ARG A 70 -1.95 27.90 -4.25
CA ARG A 70 -3.38 27.98 -4.54
C ARG A 70 -3.80 26.72 -5.30
N PRO A 71 -4.71 25.89 -4.74
CA PRO A 71 -5.21 24.72 -5.46
C PRO A 71 -5.87 25.17 -6.78
N PRO A 72 -5.74 24.38 -7.85
CA PRO A 72 -6.42 24.69 -9.10
C PRO A 72 -7.93 24.80 -8.84
N PRO A 73 -8.64 25.73 -9.49
CA PRO A 73 -10.09 25.83 -9.33
C PRO A 73 -10.71 24.49 -9.72
N GLU A 74 -11.39 23.85 -8.77
CA GLU A 74 -12.16 22.63 -9.01
C GLU A 74 -13.21 22.93 -10.07
N LYS A 75 -13.04 22.35 -11.27
CA LYS A 75 -14.07 22.40 -12.29
C LYS A 75 -15.23 21.54 -11.82
N PRO A 76 -16.48 22.04 -11.76
CA PRO A 76 -17.61 21.21 -11.41
C PRO A 76 -17.77 20.13 -12.47
N VAL A 77 -17.42 18.89 -12.13
CA VAL A 77 -17.70 17.72 -12.96
C VAL A 77 -19.18 17.43 -12.79
N VAL A 78 -20.00 17.95 -13.70
CA VAL A 78 -21.42 17.57 -13.80
C VAL A 78 -21.46 16.16 -14.39
N SER A 79 -21.38 15.15 -13.54
CA SER A 79 -21.60 13.76 -13.93
C SER A 79 -23.10 13.49 -14.02
N CYS A 80 -23.68 13.55 -15.23
CA CYS A 80 -25.02 13.01 -15.48
C CYS A 80 -24.93 11.48 -15.49
N PRO A 81 -25.53 10.74 -14.54
CA PRO A 81 -25.57 9.29 -14.61
C PRO A 81 -26.40 8.85 -15.84
N PRO A 82 -25.96 7.81 -16.58
CA PRO A 82 -26.68 7.38 -17.77
C PRO A 82 -28.04 6.79 -17.38
N ALA A 83 -29.12 7.42 -17.87
CA ALA A 83 -30.51 7.11 -17.57
C ALA A 83 -30.99 5.73 -18.08
N TRP A 84 -30.12 4.93 -18.72
CA TRP A 84 -30.47 3.64 -19.33
C TRP A 84 -30.29 2.43 -18.40
N LYS A 85 -29.56 2.60 -17.28
CA LYS A 85 -29.37 1.56 -16.25
C LYS A 85 -30.68 0.94 -15.70
N PRO A 86 -31.76 1.71 -15.42
CA PRO A 86 -32.99 1.11 -14.88
C PRO A 86 -33.72 0.23 -15.90
N LEU A 87 -33.58 0.51 -17.20
CA LEU A 87 -34.27 -0.22 -18.25
C LEU A 87 -33.65 -1.61 -18.46
N LEU A 88 -32.33 -1.71 -18.33
CA LEU A 88 -31.60 -2.98 -18.39
C LEU A 88 -31.88 -3.87 -17.16
N ALA A 89 -31.97 -3.26 -15.97
CA ALA A 89 -32.37 -3.98 -14.76
C ALA A 89 -33.79 -4.56 -14.85
N ALA A 90 -34.75 -3.81 -15.40
CA ALA A 90 -36.11 -4.28 -15.60
C ALA A 90 -36.18 -5.47 -16.60
N ALA A 91 -35.40 -5.42 -17.67
CA ALA A 91 -35.31 -6.52 -18.64
C ALA A 91 -34.71 -7.80 -18.01
N ALA A 92 -33.68 -7.68 -17.18
CA ALA A 92 -33.07 -8.82 -16.48
C ALA A 92 -34.05 -9.47 -15.49
N VAL A 93 -34.84 -8.69 -14.75
CA VAL A 93 -35.87 -9.21 -13.84
C VAL A 93 -36.98 -9.94 -14.60
N LEU A 94 -37.41 -9.40 -15.75
CA LEU A 94 -38.38 -10.08 -16.60
C LEU A 94 -37.84 -11.39 -17.17
N ALA A 95 -36.58 -11.43 -17.61
CA ALA A 95 -35.93 -12.65 -18.10
C ALA A 95 -35.82 -13.71 -16.99
N LEU A 96 -35.47 -13.31 -15.76
CA LEU A 96 -35.41 -14.21 -14.61
C LEU A 96 -36.80 -14.77 -14.27
N LEU A 97 -37.84 -13.93 -14.25
CA LEU A 97 -39.21 -14.37 -13.98
C LEU A 97 -39.74 -15.31 -15.07
N LEU A 98 -39.39 -15.09 -16.33
CA LEU A 98 -39.72 -15.98 -17.44
C LEU A 98 -39.02 -17.34 -17.29
N GLY A 99 -37.73 -17.33 -16.93
CA GLY A 99 -36.97 -18.53 -16.63
C GLY A 99 -37.58 -19.35 -15.50
N ILE A 100 -37.89 -18.71 -14.36
CA ILE A 100 -38.51 -19.38 -13.21
C ILE A 100 -39.86 -20.01 -13.60
N ARG A 101 -40.68 -19.32 -14.40
CA ARG A 101 -41.96 -19.86 -14.91
C ARG A 101 -41.76 -21.05 -15.87
N ALA A 102 -40.76 -21.00 -16.74
CA ALA A 102 -40.47 -22.09 -17.67
C ALA A 102 -39.97 -23.35 -16.94
N PHE A 103 -39.14 -23.19 -15.89
CA PHE A 103 -38.66 -24.29 -15.07
C PHE A 103 -39.76 -24.90 -14.19
N HIS A 104 -40.68 -24.08 -13.65
CA HIS A 104 -41.82 -24.59 -12.87
C HIS A 104 -42.90 -25.29 -13.72
N ALA A 105 -43.03 -24.96 -15.00
CA ALA A 105 -44.01 -25.58 -15.90
C ALA A 105 -43.57 -26.95 -16.45
N THR A 106 -42.32 -27.34 -16.25
CA THR A 106 -41.72 -28.53 -16.86
C THR A 106 -41.47 -29.59 -15.80
N GLU A 107 -42.54 -30.04 -15.13
CA GLU A 107 -42.55 -31.31 -14.39
C GLU A 107 -42.85 -32.47 -15.37
N ALA A 108 -42.06 -32.54 -16.45
CA ALA A 108 -42.03 -33.66 -17.39
C ALA A 108 -40.57 -33.83 -17.84
N PRO A 109 -39.97 -35.02 -17.69
CA PRO A 109 -38.53 -35.18 -17.85
C PRO A 109 -38.16 -35.05 -19.33
N PRO A 110 -37.28 -34.11 -19.73
CA PRO A 110 -36.62 -34.22 -21.01
C PRO A 110 -35.46 -35.19 -20.86
N VAL A 111 -35.55 -36.24 -21.68
CA VAL A 111 -34.55 -37.27 -21.96
C VAL A 111 -33.16 -36.66 -22.15
N LEU A 112 -32.18 -37.36 -21.58
CA LEU A 112 -30.74 -37.17 -21.71
C LEU A 112 -30.30 -36.67 -23.10
N ALA A 113 -29.63 -35.51 -23.11
CA ALA A 113 -28.62 -35.18 -24.11
C ALA A 113 -27.38 -34.68 -23.35
N VAL A 114 -26.57 -35.63 -22.89
CA VAL A 114 -25.19 -35.36 -22.50
C VAL A 114 -24.43 -35.05 -23.78
N THR A 115 -24.36 -33.78 -24.15
CA THR A 115 -23.24 -33.30 -24.97
C THR A 115 -22.05 -33.15 -24.04
N ALA A 116 -21.30 -34.23 -23.90
CA ALA A 116 -19.94 -34.18 -23.37
C ALA A 116 -19.13 -33.30 -24.32
N ILE A 117 -18.98 -32.02 -23.95
CA ILE A 117 -17.85 -31.24 -24.43
C ILE A 117 -16.70 -31.74 -23.57
N ALA A 118 -15.93 -32.68 -24.13
CA ALA A 118 -14.60 -33.00 -23.65
C ALA A 118 -13.76 -31.72 -23.80
N GLY A 119 -13.83 -30.84 -22.82
CA GLY A 119 -12.76 -29.91 -22.50
C GLY A 119 -11.83 -30.71 -21.59
N GLU A 120 -10.67 -31.07 -22.11
CA GLU A 120 -9.55 -31.49 -21.27
C GLU A 120 -9.37 -30.39 -20.23
N GLU A 121 -9.63 -30.70 -18.96
CA GLU A 121 -9.15 -29.88 -17.85
C GLU A 121 -7.63 -30.03 -17.90
N GLU A 122 -7.00 -29.14 -18.67
CA GLU A 122 -5.58 -28.86 -18.57
C GLU A 122 -5.36 -28.52 -17.10
N GLU A 123 -4.83 -29.49 -16.36
CA GLU A 123 -4.26 -29.30 -15.03
C GLU A 123 -3.19 -28.22 -15.21
N TRP A 124 -3.55 -26.97 -14.92
CA TRP A 124 -2.64 -25.83 -14.95
C TRP A 124 -1.64 -26.04 -13.83
N THR A 125 -0.62 -26.87 -14.10
CA THR A 125 0.57 -26.94 -13.28
C THR A 125 1.25 -25.58 -13.43
N ASP A 126 1.21 -24.78 -12.36
CA ASP A 126 1.85 -23.47 -12.35
C ASP A 126 3.34 -23.70 -12.63
N PRO A 127 3.92 -23.14 -13.72
CA PRO A 127 5.33 -23.35 -14.06
C PRO A 127 6.28 -22.88 -12.94
N LEU A 128 5.78 -22.13 -11.97
CA LEU A 128 6.52 -21.63 -10.82
C LEU A 128 6.45 -22.55 -9.58
N ASP A 129 5.58 -23.57 -9.54
CA ASP A 129 5.46 -24.45 -8.37
C ASP A 129 6.77 -25.21 -8.07
N ALA A 130 7.52 -25.57 -9.11
CA ALA A 130 8.85 -26.17 -8.96
C ALA A 130 9.85 -25.19 -8.32
N ASP A 131 9.86 -23.93 -8.78
CA ASP A 131 10.73 -22.88 -8.25
C ASP A 131 10.38 -22.54 -6.79
N PHE A 132 9.07 -22.52 -6.44
CA PHE A 132 8.61 -22.31 -5.07
C PHE A 132 9.01 -23.47 -4.15
N THR A 133 8.94 -24.71 -4.63
CA THR A 133 9.38 -25.89 -3.87
C THR A 133 10.89 -25.86 -3.61
N GLU A 134 11.68 -25.43 -4.59
CA GLU A 134 13.13 -25.25 -4.43
C GLU A 134 13.46 -24.15 -3.40
N LEU A 135 12.75 -23.02 -3.45
CA LEU A 135 12.90 -21.93 -2.49
C LEU A 135 12.51 -22.33 -1.07
N GLU A 136 11.44 -23.10 -0.90
CA GLU A 136 11.03 -23.61 0.41
C GLU A 136 12.08 -24.59 0.98
N THR A 137 12.66 -25.43 0.12
CA THR A 137 13.74 -26.34 0.50
C THR A 137 15.00 -25.57 0.91
N LEU A 138 15.36 -24.50 0.20
CA LEU A 138 16.48 -23.62 0.56
C LEU A 138 16.24 -22.88 1.88
N LEU A 139 15.02 -22.40 2.12
CA LEU A 139 14.65 -21.75 3.38
C LEU A 139 14.69 -22.72 4.56
N LEU A 140 14.21 -23.95 4.37
CA LEU A 140 14.30 -25.01 5.38
C LEU A 140 15.74 -25.42 5.64
N ALA A 141 16.59 -25.49 4.62
CA ALA A 141 18.01 -25.75 4.78
C ALA A 141 18.71 -24.64 5.59
N VAL A 142 18.46 -23.37 5.26
CA VAL A 142 19.01 -22.23 6.01
C VAL A 142 18.48 -22.16 7.45
N ALA A 143 17.20 -22.50 7.67
CA ALA A 143 16.60 -22.54 8.99
C ALA A 143 17.11 -23.71 9.84
N ALA A 144 17.44 -24.85 9.21
CA ALA A 144 18.02 -26.01 9.86
C ALA A 144 19.52 -25.82 10.16
N ASP A 145 20.22 -24.98 9.40
CA ASP A 145 21.66 -24.69 9.56
C ASP A 145 21.94 -23.45 10.44
N ILE A 146 20.98 -23.05 11.29
CA ILE A 146 21.20 -22.02 12.33
C ILE A 146 21.94 -22.64 13.52
N GLU A 147 23.20 -23.04 13.28
CA GLU A 147 24.31 -22.90 14.22
C GLU A 147 25.47 -22.26 13.45
N PHE A 148 25.27 -21.01 12.99
CA PHE A 148 26.35 -20.19 12.45
C PHE A 148 27.27 -19.77 13.60
N GLN A 149 28.17 -20.66 14.02
CA GLN A 149 29.30 -20.30 14.87
C GLN A 149 30.20 -19.36 14.07
N ILE A 150 30.14 -18.07 14.39
CA ILE A 150 31.14 -17.10 13.95
C ILE A 150 32.43 -17.44 14.70
N THR A 151 33.28 -18.28 14.10
CA THR A 151 34.67 -18.40 14.54
C THR A 151 35.46 -17.26 13.91
N GLU A 152 35.80 -16.27 14.73
CA GLU A 152 36.91 -15.33 14.52
C GLU A 152 38.20 -16.10 14.20
N PHE A 153 38.85 -15.77 13.08
CA PHE A 153 40.31 -15.67 12.94
C PHE A 153 40.66 -14.73 11.78
#